data_AF-A0A6A5QIS7-F1
#
_entry.id   AF-A0A6A5QIS7-F1
#
_cell.length_a   1.000
_cell.length_b   1.000
_cell.length_c   1.000
_cell.angle_alpha   90.00
_cell.angle_beta   90.00
_cell.angle_gamma   90.00
#
_symmetry.space_group_name_H-M   'P 1'
#
loop_
_entity.id
_entity.type
_entity.pdbx_description
1 polymer ?
#
loop_
_entity_poly.entity_id
_entity_poly.type
_entity_poly.pdbx_seq_one_letter_code
_entity_poly.pdbx_strand_id
1 'polypeptide(L)' 'MLQYRHEDVPYPLGIDACMHGICTAVKHLHSLRLAHNSLKPTNIAIDSDDNLILLDFGSCRRFS' A
#
# COMPACT_ATOMS: atom_id res chain seq x y z
N MET A 1 -2.29 14.48 8.11
CA MET A 1 -2.32 13.16 7.43
C MET A 1 -1.26 12.19 8.00
N LEU A 2 -1.05 12.19 9.32
CA LEU A 2 -0.17 11.25 10.04
C LEU A 2 -0.70 10.92 11.45
N GLN A 3 -1.95 11.27 11.77
CA GLN A 3 -2.47 11.26 13.15
C GLN A 3 -3.60 10.25 13.42
N TYR A 4 -3.96 9.37 12.47
CA TYR A 4 -5.06 8.41 12.69
C TYR A 4 -4.67 7.13 13.45
N ARG A 5 -3.46 7.08 14.03
CA ARG A 5 -2.98 5.94 14.83
C ARG A 5 -2.52 6.33 16.24
N HIS A 6 -3.02 7.46 16.75
CA HIS A 6 -2.67 7.92 18.10
C HIS A 6 -3.72 7.53 19.16
N GLU A 7 -4.58 6.55 18.86
CA GLU A 7 -5.38 5.86 19.86
C GLU A 7 -4.81 4.46 20.02
N ASP A 8 -4.31 4.16 21.23
CA ASP A 8 -3.68 2.90 21.65
C ASP A 8 -4.67 1.71 21.63
N VAL A 9 -5.30 1.45 20.49
CA VAL A 9 -6.09 0.23 20.27
C VAL A 9 -5.17 -0.75 19.53
N PRO A 10 -4.70 -1.82 20.19
CA PRO A 10 -3.83 -2.81 19.57
C PRO A 10 -4.71 -3.74 18.73
N TYR A 11 -5.33 -3.23 17.66
CA TYR A 11 -5.71 -4.12 16.59
C TYR A 11 -4.41 -4.50 15.89
N PRO A 12 -3.96 -5.77 15.99
CA PRO A 12 -2.83 -6.20 15.19
C PRO A 12 -3.22 -5.92 13.75
N LEU A 13 -2.45 -5.08 13.06
CA LEU A 13 -2.57 -4.91 11.63
C LEU A 13 -2.61 -6.32 11.04
N GLY A 14 -3.71 -6.66 10.36
CA GLY A 14 -3.83 -7.96 9.69
C GLY A 14 -2.73 -8.06 8.65
N ILE A 15 -1.59 -8.69 8.99
CA ILE A 15 -0.44 -8.79 8.10
C ILE A 15 -0.88 -9.44 6.79
N ASP A 16 -1.74 -10.45 6.88
CA ASP A 16 -2.33 -11.12 5.72
C ASP A 16 -3.17 -10.16 4.86
N ALA A 17 -4.02 -9.33 5.48
CA ALA A 17 -4.86 -8.35 4.77
C ALA A 17 -4.00 -7.28 4.09
N CYS A 18 -2.98 -6.76 4.78
CA CYS A 18 -2.02 -5.80 4.24
C CYS A 18 -1.25 -6.40 3.05
N MET A 19 -0.69 -7.61 3.22
CA MET A 19 0.02 -8.30 2.16
C MET A 19 -0.87 -8.61 0.96
N HIS A 20 -2.13 -8.99 1.20
CA HIS A 20 -3.13 -9.18 0.15
C HIS A 20 -3.41 -7.88 -0.62
N GLY A 21 -3.55 -6.75 0.09
CA GLY A 21 -3.71 -5.42 -0.50
C GLY A 21 -2.52 -5.02 -1.38
N ILE A 22 -1.29 -5.20 -0.89
CA ILE A 22 -0.07 -4.93 -1.67
C ILE A 22 -0.06 -5.77 -2.94
N CYS A 23 -0.31 -7.08 -2.83
CA CYS A 23 -0.31 -7.98 -3.98
C CYS A 23 -1.35 -7.58 -5.02
N THR A 24 -2.55 -7.18 -4.58
CA THR A 24 -3.64 -6.75 -5.46
C THR A 24 -3.30 -5.44 -6.18
N ALA A 25 -2.75 -4.45 -5.47
CA ALA A 25 -2.31 -3.19 -6.06
C ALA A 25 -1.17 -3.39 -7.08
N VAL A 26 -0.19 -4.22 -6.75
CA VAL A 26 0.93 -4.54 -7.66
C VAL A 26 0.45 -5.30 -8.89
N LYS A 27 -0.44 -6.28 -8.74
CA LYS A 27 -1.07 -6.99 -9.87
C LYS A 27 -1.81 -6.02 -10.79
N HIS A 28 -2.54 -5.05 -10.24
CA HIS A 28 -3.21 -4.04 -11.02
C HIS A 28 -2.21 -3.19 -11.82
N LEU A 29 -1.14 -2.69 -11.19
CA LEU A 29 -0.10 -1.94 -11.90
C LEU A 29 0.56 -2.77 -13.01
N HIS A 30 0.87 -4.03 -12.73
CA HIS A 30 1.47 -4.93 -13.72
C HIS A 30 0.55 -5.19 -14.90
N SER A 31 -0.78 -5.24 -14.69
CA SER A 31 -1.76 -5.32 -15.79
C SER A 31 -1.72 -4.10 -16.72
N LEU A 32 -1.33 -2.94 -16.18
CA LEU A 32 -1.12 -1.68 -16.91
C LEU A 32 0.31 -1.54 -17.46
N ARG A 33 1.14 -2.59 -17.35
CA ARG A 33 2.57 -2.58 -17.70
C ARG A 33 3.38 -1.57 -16.91
N LEU A 34 2.99 -1.28 -15.66
CA LEU A 34 3.66 -0.34 -14.75
C LEU A 34 4.25 -1.08 -13.55
N ALA A 35 5.52 -0.82 -13.22
CA ALA A 35 6.16 -1.28 -12.00
C ALA A 35 6.31 -0.11 -11.03
N HIS A 36 5.92 -0.31 -9.75
CA HIS A 36 5.95 0.76 -8.74
C HIS A 36 7.37 1.20 -8.36
N ASN A 37 8.30 0.24 -8.26
CA ASN A 37 9.73 0.40 -7.95
C ASN A 37 10.09 1.06 -6.60
N SER A 38 9.12 1.52 -5.81
CA SER A 38 9.35 2.11 -4.48
C SER A 38 8.36 1.58 -3.45
N LEU A 39 8.24 0.24 -3.35
CA LEU A 39 7.42 -0.40 -2.32
C LEU A 39 8.18 -0.41 -0.99
N LYS A 40 7.84 0.53 -0.11
CA LYS A 40 8.37 0.66 1.25
C LYS A 40 7.23 1.06 2.18
N PRO A 41 7.32 0.78 3.50
CA PRO A 41 6.23 1.08 4.43
C PRO A 41 5.78 2.54 4.42
N THR A 42 6.69 3.49 4.18
CA THR A 42 6.34 4.93 4.10
C THR A 42 5.52 5.31 2.85
N ASN A 43 5.47 4.44 1.85
CA ASN A 43 4.65 4.61 0.64
C ASN A 43 3.36 3.78 0.70
N ILE A 44 3.00 3.27 1.88
CA ILE A 44 1.79 2.48 2.12
C ILE A 44 1.00 3.16 3.24
N ALA A 45 -0.20 3.62 2.92
CA ALA A 45 -1.16 4.09 3.90
C ALA A 45 -2.27 3.08 4.11
N ILE A 46 -2.94 3.19 5.25
CA ILE A 46 -4.10 2.39 5.61
C ILE A 46 -5.16 3.39 6.06
N ASP A 47 -6.37 3.28 5.51
CA ASP A 47 -7.50 4.11 5.91
C ASP A 47 -8.20 3.58 7.17
N SER A 48 -9.31 4.21 7.57
CA SER A 48 -10.09 3.82 8.74
C SER A 48 -10.79 2.46 8.60
N ASP A 49 -10.89 1.93 7.39
CA ASP A 49 -11.57 0.67 7.06
C ASP A 49 -10.55 -0.46 6.78
N ASP A 50 -9.30 -0.28 7.20
CA ASP A 50 -8.16 -1.18 6.96
C ASP A 50 -7.84 -1.42 5.46
N ASN A 51 -8.30 -0.54 4.56
CA ASN A 51 -7.93 -0.65 3.15
C ASN A 51 -6.53 -0.09 2.91
N LEU A 52 -5.77 -0.81 2.10
CA LEU A 52 -4.45 -0.39 1.67
C LEU A 52 -4.52 0.67 0.58
N ILE A 53 -3.84 1.78 0.80
CA ILE A 53 -3.65 2.87 -0.17
C ILE A 53 -2.16 2.93 -0.55
N LEU A 54 -1.87 2.69 -1.82
CA LEU A 54 -0.51 2.82 -2.36
C LEU A 54 -0.20 4.29 -2.69
N LEU A 55 0.93 4.79 -2.20
CA LEU A 55 1.36 6.18 -2.33
C LEU A 55 2.65 6.29 -3.15
N ASP A 56 2.92 7.52 -3.61
CA ASP A 56 4.19 7.93 -4.23
C ASP A 56 4.62 7.09 -5.45
N PHE A 57 4.04 7.47 -6.59
CA PHE A 57 4.30 6.89 -7.91
C PHE A 57 5.51 7.53 -8.61
N GLY A 58 6.34 8.34 -7.93
CA GLY A 58 7.46 9.07 -8.56
C GLY A 58 8.53 8.16 -9.19
N SER A 59 8.65 6.93 -8.70
CA SER A 59 9.56 5.91 -9.26
C SER A 59 8.88 4.94 -10.24
N CYS A 60 7.60 5.13 -10.53
CA CYS A 60 6.86 4.23 -11.41
C CYS A 60 7.41 4.25 -12.84
N ARG A 61 7.59 3.07 -13.43
CA ARG A 61 8.09 2.94 -14.80
C ARG A 61 7.28 1.92 -15.58
N ARG A 62 7.13 2.17 -16.89
CA ARG A 62 6.62 1.15 -17.81
C ARG A 62 7.65 0.05 -18.02
N PHE A 63 7.19 -1.19 -18.13
CA PHE A 63 7.99 -2.35 -18.48
C PHE A 63 7.33 -3.15 -19.60
N SER A 64 8.15 -3.84 -20.40
CA SER A 64 7.73 -4.63 -21.57
C SER A 64 7.74 -6.12 -21.27
#